data_AF-A0A819U4E7-F1
#
_entry.id   AF-A0A819U4E7-F1
#
_cell.length_a   1.000
_cell.length_b   1.000
_cell.length_c   1.000
_cell.angle_alpha   90.00
_cell.angle_beta   90.00
_cell.angle_gamma   90.00
#
_symmetry.space_group_name_H-M   'P 1'
#
loop_
_entity.id
_entity.type
_entity.pdbx_description
1 polymer ?
#
loop_
_entity_poly.entity_id
_entity_poly.type
_entity_poly.pdbx_seq_one_letter_code
_entity_poly.pdbx_strand_id
1 'polypeptide(L)'
;MEMIRTLPDVESKTARTFYHSIQNIRGYMQQLQRDAENLLHTLDHQSGVIDFRPLSRLLLRLKKTEWIDRICEGTYNSMIRHIRDELEERANQLESRLMRLDLSLKFPENIRLALEIIEKIESMNILENTIPILKNYRDRINEYFIKIINEVFNHIKKTFNFANKTIDHLKQELIEIEQIKNEYDTLYPARSYLRKFGYSDIDILNQKIENLRVQHDVELKEAEAEKSRMESQLDNFNITIRHYQHLTSSKIGFGIFDRLFNTIGIGVERVDIQPNEYLKQKGYLNIEIFNDTMTKVQKDYDKQLRLIEQRRTEFNNTLTHFESIIKEYDSLLASSNLISSKVIDFLQEKGQYSYELLEKTIQEKKKILTEYEKYDVIEDPPNQKFLTQIKNKLQPSLSKVIKNTKTCAHHLNGKIERVEDNRNEIREINENIEKIRIVLNEHHIMELIDKPTKEVLQNFENEINEILSKAILNAIENIKMFIEANSFLEAEQYMKNLKHAQNGLASYYTSKSVYNKIEELEIKLNCLVSDILQRYDFSDINNYSKNPPKDLITQLKK
;
A
#
# COMPACT_ATOMS: atom_id res chain seq x y z
N MET A 1 -57.25 18.86 39.97
CA MET A 1 -57.11 20.34 40.00
C MET A 1 -58.38 21.04 39.49
N GLU A 2 -59.12 20.48 38.51
CA GLU A 2 -60.38 21.09 38.03
C GLU A 2 -61.46 21.23 39.11
N MET A 3 -61.64 20.23 40.00
CA MET A 3 -62.63 20.31 41.09
C MET A 3 -62.38 21.43 42.12
N ILE A 4 -61.15 21.92 42.27
CA ILE A 4 -60.85 23.07 43.16
C ILE A 4 -61.18 24.39 42.46
N ARG A 5 -61.13 24.41 41.12
CA ARG A 5 -61.43 25.59 40.29
C ARG A 5 -62.93 25.84 40.11
N THR A 6 -63.76 24.83 40.33
CA THR A 6 -65.24 24.94 40.28
C THR A 6 -65.85 25.41 41.59
N LEU A 7 -65.03 25.69 42.62
CA LEU A 7 -65.51 26.33 43.85
C LEU A 7 -65.77 27.82 43.55
N PRO A 8 -66.99 28.35 43.74
CA PRO A 8 -67.37 29.70 43.31
C PRO A 8 -66.46 30.82 43.86
N ASP A 9 -65.97 30.67 45.09
CA ASP A 9 -65.07 31.65 45.74
C ASP A 9 -63.65 31.65 45.16
N VAL A 10 -63.19 30.49 44.67
CA VAL A 10 -61.87 30.35 44.02
C VAL A 10 -61.99 30.80 42.57
N GLU A 11 -63.07 30.42 41.89
CA GLU A 11 -63.37 30.83 40.52
C GLU A 11 -63.47 32.36 40.41
N SER A 12 -64.28 33.02 41.25
CA SER A 12 -64.44 34.48 41.22
C SER A 12 -63.11 35.24 41.44
N LYS A 13 -62.20 34.69 42.24
CA LYS A 13 -60.90 35.32 42.55
C LYS A 13 -59.81 35.00 41.52
N THR A 14 -59.88 33.88 40.81
CA THR A 14 -58.79 33.39 39.95
C THR A 14 -59.12 33.33 38.46
N ALA A 15 -60.40 33.38 38.08
CA ALA A 15 -60.85 33.27 36.69
C ALA A 15 -60.19 34.32 35.79
N ARG A 16 -60.15 35.59 36.20
CA ARG A 16 -59.54 36.65 35.39
C ARG A 16 -58.07 36.37 35.07
N THR A 17 -57.29 35.99 36.08
CA THR A 17 -55.86 35.66 35.92
C THR A 17 -55.65 34.41 35.07
N PHE A 18 -56.52 33.41 35.24
CA PHE A 18 -56.49 32.19 34.45
C PHE A 18 -56.80 32.44 32.97
N TYR A 19 -57.90 33.13 32.66
CA TYR A 19 -58.25 33.49 31.28
C TYR A 19 -57.18 34.38 30.64
N HIS A 20 -56.63 35.35 31.38
CA HIS A 20 -55.55 36.19 30.89
C HIS A 20 -54.28 35.35 30.58
N SER A 21 -53.96 34.37 31.44
CA SER A 21 -52.83 33.46 31.20
C SER A 21 -53.05 32.58 29.97
N ILE A 22 -54.26 32.05 29.78
CA ILE A 22 -54.63 31.28 28.57
C ILE A 22 -54.52 32.15 27.32
N GLN A 23 -55.03 33.38 27.35
CA GLN A 23 -54.94 34.31 26.21
C GLN A 23 -53.49 34.66 25.88
N ASN A 24 -52.65 34.87 26.90
CA ASN A 24 -51.21 35.10 26.70
C ASN A 24 -50.53 33.86 26.08
N ILE A 25 -50.83 32.66 26.59
CA ILE A 25 -50.33 31.39 26.00
C ILE A 25 -50.76 31.26 24.54
N ARG A 26 -52.03 31.54 24.22
CA ARG A 26 -52.54 31.53 22.85
C ARG A 26 -51.82 32.54 21.96
N GLY A 27 -51.58 33.75 22.45
CA GLY A 27 -50.81 34.78 21.75
C GLY A 27 -49.37 34.35 21.47
N TYR A 28 -48.70 33.71 22.43
CA TYR A 28 -47.37 33.14 22.22
C TYR A 28 -47.37 32.00 21.21
N MET A 29 -48.37 31.12 21.23
CA MET A 29 -48.50 30.03 20.24
C MET A 29 -48.72 30.58 18.82
N GLN A 30 -49.54 31.61 18.67
CA GLN A 30 -49.73 32.29 17.38
C GLN A 30 -48.44 32.97 16.89
N GLN A 31 -47.62 33.51 17.80
CA GLN A 31 -46.32 34.05 17.42
C GLN A 31 -45.36 32.95 16.97
N LEU A 32 -45.27 31.84 17.70
CA LEU A 32 -44.46 30.69 17.30
C LEU A 32 -44.90 30.10 15.96
N GLN A 33 -46.22 30.13 15.68
CA GLN A 33 -46.76 29.76 14.38
C GLN A 33 -46.23 30.65 13.26
N ARG A 34 -46.34 31.97 13.42
CA ARG A 34 -45.81 32.93 12.43
C ARG A 34 -44.30 32.80 12.26
N ASP A 35 -43.56 32.54 13.34
CA ASP A 35 -42.11 32.31 13.28
C ASP A 35 -41.78 31.02 12.50
N ALA A 36 -42.56 29.95 12.69
CA ALA A 36 -42.41 28.71 11.93
C ALA A 36 -42.71 28.90 10.45
N GLU A 37 -43.81 29.58 10.12
CA GLU A 37 -44.22 29.89 8.75
C GLU A 37 -43.19 30.78 8.04
N ASN A 38 -42.68 31.81 8.73
CA ASN A 38 -41.61 32.67 8.19
C ASN A 38 -40.32 31.89 7.95
N LEU A 39 -39.96 30.97 8.85
CA LEU A 39 -38.81 30.09 8.64
C LEU A 39 -39.06 29.20 7.41
N LEU A 40 -40.20 28.52 7.31
CA LEU A 40 -40.55 27.69 6.14
C LEU A 40 -40.46 28.48 4.83
N HIS A 41 -41.06 29.67 4.77
CA HIS A 41 -40.99 30.55 3.61
C HIS A 41 -39.56 30.98 3.27
N THR A 42 -38.74 31.28 4.28
CA THR A 42 -37.33 31.65 4.06
C THR A 42 -36.54 30.50 3.46
N LEU A 43 -36.83 29.27 3.91
CA LEU A 43 -36.17 28.07 3.39
C LEU A 43 -36.54 27.84 1.91
N ASP A 44 -37.74 28.23 1.44
CA ASP A 44 -38.14 28.11 0.02
C ASP A 44 -37.37 28.99 -0.94
N HIS A 45 -36.95 30.17 -0.48
CA HIS A 45 -36.36 31.20 -1.32
C HIS A 45 -34.83 31.21 -1.29
N GLN A 46 -34.21 30.43 -0.39
CA GLN A 46 -32.76 30.33 -0.30
C GLN A 46 -32.19 29.44 -1.41
N SER A 47 -31.31 30.04 -2.23
CA SER A 47 -30.37 29.31 -3.05
C SER A 47 -29.19 28.82 -2.19
N GLY A 48 -28.85 27.53 -2.28
CA GLY A 48 -27.73 26.93 -1.54
C GLY A 48 -28.14 26.05 -0.36
N VAL A 49 -27.21 25.88 0.58
CA VAL A 49 -27.35 25.01 1.76
C VAL A 49 -28.36 25.63 2.72
N ILE A 50 -29.43 24.90 2.96
CA ILE A 50 -30.55 25.33 3.78
C ILE A 50 -30.27 24.95 5.24
N ASP A 51 -30.24 25.93 6.16
CA ASP A 51 -30.07 25.64 7.60
C ASP A 51 -31.43 25.39 8.27
N PHE A 52 -31.77 24.12 8.48
CA PHE A 52 -32.98 23.70 9.19
C PHE A 52 -32.85 23.73 10.73
N ARG A 53 -31.70 24.12 11.31
CA ARG A 53 -31.49 24.12 12.77
C ARG A 53 -32.44 25.05 13.52
N PRO A 54 -32.75 26.27 13.05
CA PRO A 54 -33.73 27.14 13.71
C PRO A 54 -35.10 26.47 13.80
N LEU A 55 -35.55 25.84 12.70
CA LEU A 55 -36.82 25.12 12.64
C LEU A 55 -36.81 23.89 13.55
N SER A 56 -35.73 23.11 13.56
CA SER A 56 -35.58 21.95 14.45
C SER A 56 -35.67 22.36 15.93
N ARG A 57 -34.99 23.45 16.34
CA ARG A 57 -35.08 23.99 17.71
C ARG A 57 -36.49 24.45 18.05
N LEU A 58 -37.18 25.09 17.11
CA LEU A 58 -38.56 25.53 17.27
C LEU A 58 -39.49 24.34 17.48
N LEU A 59 -39.39 23.32 16.63
CA LEU A 59 -40.15 22.07 16.73
C LEU A 59 -39.90 21.33 18.05
N LEU A 60 -38.65 21.27 18.51
CA LEU A 60 -38.31 20.68 19.81
C LEU A 60 -38.92 21.45 20.98
N ARG A 61 -38.98 22.80 20.90
CA ARG A 61 -39.66 23.62 21.91
C ARG A 61 -41.17 23.36 21.90
N LEU A 62 -41.77 23.33 20.72
CA LEU A 62 -43.19 23.02 20.55
C LEU A 62 -43.53 21.65 21.12
N LYS A 63 -42.71 20.63 20.82
CA LYS A 63 -42.88 19.28 21.37
C LYS A 63 -42.90 19.25 22.91
N LYS A 64 -42.07 20.08 23.56
CA LYS A 64 -42.07 20.22 25.04
C LYS A 64 -43.32 20.95 25.58
N THR A 65 -44.05 21.63 24.72
CA THR A 65 -45.28 22.37 25.07
C THR A 65 -46.57 21.62 24.73
N GLU A 66 -46.51 20.32 24.45
CA GLU A 66 -47.68 19.47 24.14
C GLU A 66 -48.79 19.56 25.20
N TRP A 67 -48.44 19.82 26.46
CA TRP A 67 -49.41 20.01 27.55
C TRP A 67 -50.38 21.19 27.32
N ILE A 68 -50.02 22.16 26.48
CA ILE A 68 -50.88 23.30 26.12
C ILE A 68 -52.13 22.82 25.38
N ASP A 69 -52.06 21.73 24.61
CA ASP A 69 -53.20 21.20 23.89
C ASP A 69 -54.31 20.71 24.84
N ARG A 70 -53.96 20.36 26.09
CA ARG A 70 -54.93 20.01 27.14
C ARG A 70 -55.72 21.22 27.66
N ILE A 71 -55.22 22.43 27.41
CA ILE A 71 -55.81 23.70 27.87
C ILE A 71 -56.43 24.47 26.70
N CYS A 72 -55.86 24.34 25.51
CA CYS A 72 -56.30 24.96 24.26
C CYS A 72 -56.37 23.88 23.19
N GLU A 73 -57.41 23.06 23.25
CA GLU A 73 -57.62 21.90 22.39
C GLU A 73 -57.42 22.24 20.91
N GLY A 74 -56.57 21.46 20.23
CA GLY A 74 -56.33 21.55 18.80
C GLY A 74 -55.34 22.64 18.35
N THR A 75 -54.93 23.57 19.22
CA THR A 75 -54.02 24.66 18.82
C THR A 75 -52.61 24.13 18.52
N TYR A 76 -52.08 23.27 19.38
CA TYR A 76 -50.75 22.70 19.18
C TYR A 76 -50.76 21.67 18.05
N ASN A 77 -51.75 20.76 18.07
CA ASN A 77 -51.88 19.71 17.07
C ASN A 77 -52.07 20.26 15.65
N SER A 78 -52.87 21.32 15.48
CA SER A 78 -53.05 21.95 14.17
C SER A 78 -51.76 22.57 13.64
N MET A 79 -50.97 23.23 14.51
CA MET A 79 -49.71 23.87 14.12
C MET A 79 -48.64 22.85 13.73
N ILE A 80 -48.44 21.80 14.53
CA ILE A 80 -47.48 20.73 14.21
C ILE A 80 -47.89 19.99 12.94
N ARG A 81 -49.19 19.71 12.76
CA ARG A 81 -49.70 19.10 11.54
C ARG A 81 -49.42 19.97 10.32
N HIS A 82 -49.71 21.27 10.39
CA HIS A 82 -49.43 22.18 9.27
C HIS A 82 -47.94 22.22 8.90
N ILE A 83 -47.03 22.38 9.87
CA ILE A 83 -45.58 22.36 9.60
C ILE A 83 -45.14 21.01 9.00
N ARG A 84 -45.73 19.91 9.47
CA ARG A 84 -45.46 18.58 8.92
C ARG A 84 -45.92 18.48 7.46
N ASP A 85 -47.14 18.89 7.17
CA ASP A 85 -47.73 18.79 5.83
C ASP A 85 -46.92 19.61 4.82
N GLU A 86 -46.48 20.82 5.18
CA GLU A 86 -45.61 21.68 4.36
C GLU A 86 -44.23 21.04 4.08
N LEU A 87 -43.59 20.49 5.11
CA LEU A 87 -42.29 19.81 4.95
C LEU A 87 -42.41 18.53 4.12
N GLU A 88 -43.52 17.80 4.28
CA GLU A 88 -43.81 16.59 3.51
C GLU A 88 -44.09 16.91 2.04
N GLU A 89 -44.91 17.93 1.76
CA GLU A 89 -45.15 18.41 0.40
C GLU A 89 -43.84 18.81 -0.28
N ARG A 90 -42.98 19.53 0.45
CA ARG A 90 -41.68 19.95 -0.06
C ARG A 90 -40.73 18.79 -0.35
N ALA A 91 -40.68 17.79 0.53
CA ALA A 91 -39.87 16.59 0.31
C ALA A 91 -40.37 15.82 -0.93
N ASN A 92 -41.69 15.74 -1.12
CA ASN A 92 -42.31 15.14 -2.31
C ASN A 92 -42.00 15.92 -3.60
N GLN A 93 -41.97 17.26 -3.55
CA GLN A 93 -41.56 18.09 -4.69
C GLN A 93 -40.09 17.86 -5.06
N LEU A 94 -39.19 17.74 -4.08
CA LEU A 94 -37.77 17.42 -4.30
C LEU A 94 -37.60 16.05 -4.94
N GLU A 95 -38.28 15.03 -4.42
CA GLU A 95 -38.28 13.67 -4.97
C GLU A 95 -38.78 13.66 -6.42
N SER A 96 -39.92 14.29 -6.67
CA SER A 96 -40.52 14.38 -8.02
C SER A 96 -39.61 15.10 -9.01
N ARG A 97 -38.90 16.15 -8.56
CA ARG A 97 -37.93 16.86 -9.40
C ARG A 97 -36.74 15.98 -9.75
N LEU A 98 -36.19 15.24 -8.79
CA LEU A 98 -35.08 14.32 -9.03
C LEU A 98 -35.47 13.21 -10.01
N MET A 99 -36.64 12.60 -9.83
CA MET A 99 -37.14 11.52 -10.70
C MET A 99 -37.40 11.94 -12.15
N ARG A 100 -37.51 13.25 -12.42
CA ARG A 100 -37.68 13.80 -13.77
C ARG A 100 -36.35 14.16 -14.44
N LEU A 101 -35.24 14.18 -13.70
CA LEU A 101 -33.94 14.49 -14.27
C LEU A 101 -33.43 13.27 -15.06
N ASP A 102 -33.03 13.51 -16.32
CA ASP A 102 -32.26 12.53 -17.07
C ASP A 102 -30.79 12.63 -16.63
N LEU A 103 -30.35 11.68 -15.80
CA LEU A 103 -28.96 11.60 -15.31
C LEU A 103 -28.05 10.77 -16.22
N SER A 104 -28.44 10.53 -17.48
CA SER A 104 -27.56 9.93 -18.46
C SER A 104 -26.38 10.86 -18.81
N LEU A 105 -25.34 10.29 -19.40
CA LEU A 105 -24.14 11.02 -19.83
C LEU A 105 -24.41 12.11 -20.89
N LYS A 106 -25.65 12.20 -21.41
CA LYS A 106 -26.06 13.22 -22.39
C LYS A 106 -26.25 14.60 -21.76
N PHE A 107 -26.55 14.67 -20.46
CA PHE A 107 -26.93 15.91 -19.77
C PHE A 107 -26.17 16.06 -18.44
N PRO A 108 -24.84 16.30 -18.49
CA PRO A 108 -24.02 16.39 -17.28
C PRO A 108 -24.45 17.48 -16.30
N GLU A 109 -25.10 18.54 -16.78
CA GLU A 109 -25.70 19.59 -15.96
C GLU A 109 -26.78 19.09 -14.99
N ASN A 110 -27.49 18.01 -15.36
CA ASN A 110 -28.52 17.42 -14.50
C ASN A 110 -27.92 16.76 -13.26
N ILE A 111 -26.65 16.33 -13.31
CA ILE A 111 -25.96 15.77 -12.14
C ILE A 111 -25.81 16.83 -11.06
N ARG A 112 -25.49 18.07 -11.44
CA ARG A 112 -25.38 19.16 -10.47
C ARG A 112 -26.73 19.46 -9.83
N LEU A 113 -27.81 19.49 -10.61
CA LEU A 113 -29.17 19.69 -10.08
C LEU A 113 -29.59 18.55 -9.15
N ALA A 114 -29.23 17.30 -9.48
CA ALA A 114 -29.47 16.15 -8.63
C ALA A 114 -28.71 16.27 -7.29
N LEU A 115 -27.44 16.68 -7.32
CA LEU A 115 -26.66 16.93 -6.10
C LEU A 115 -27.28 18.03 -5.24
N GLU A 116 -27.71 19.14 -5.84
CA GLU A 116 -28.39 20.22 -5.11
C GLU A 116 -29.71 19.73 -4.45
N ILE A 117 -30.43 18.81 -5.08
CA ILE A 117 -31.63 18.19 -4.50
C ILE A 117 -31.27 17.26 -3.33
N ILE A 118 -30.22 16.44 -3.51
CA ILE A 118 -29.74 15.50 -2.47
C ILE A 118 -29.26 16.27 -1.24
N GLU A 119 -28.46 17.33 -1.42
CA GLU A 119 -27.99 18.17 -0.31
C GLU A 119 -29.17 18.79 0.46
N LYS A 120 -30.21 19.24 -0.24
CA LYS A 120 -31.41 19.79 0.39
C LYS A 120 -32.16 18.75 1.20
N ILE A 121 -32.39 17.54 0.67
CA ILE A 121 -33.09 16.51 1.45
C ILE A 121 -32.24 16.01 2.62
N GLU A 122 -30.92 15.91 2.46
CA GLU A 122 -30.00 15.54 3.54
C GLU A 122 -30.01 16.56 4.67
N SER A 123 -30.08 17.85 4.36
CA SER A 123 -30.16 18.90 5.39
C SER A 123 -31.45 18.84 6.24
N MET A 124 -32.50 18.16 5.76
CA MET A 124 -33.73 17.91 6.53
C MET A 124 -33.57 16.81 7.59
N ASN A 125 -32.44 16.08 7.62
CA ASN A 125 -32.24 14.96 8.54
C ASN A 125 -32.42 15.33 10.03
N ILE A 126 -32.09 16.56 10.41
CA ILE A 126 -32.24 17.07 11.78
C ILE A 126 -33.70 17.23 12.21
N LEU A 127 -34.64 17.14 11.27
CA LEU A 127 -36.08 17.19 11.52
C LEU A 127 -36.68 15.79 11.69
N GLU A 128 -35.99 14.72 11.31
CA GLU A 128 -36.50 13.33 11.33
C GLU A 128 -36.94 12.88 12.73
N ASN A 129 -36.28 13.38 13.79
CA ASN A 129 -36.64 13.11 15.18
C ASN A 129 -38.04 13.67 15.57
N THR A 130 -38.51 14.68 14.84
CA THR A 130 -39.84 15.28 15.07
C THR A 130 -40.82 14.84 13.99
N ILE A 131 -40.37 14.67 12.74
CA ILE A 131 -41.18 14.32 11.58
C ILE A 131 -40.53 13.11 10.88
N PRO A 132 -40.78 11.88 11.37
CA PRO A 132 -40.08 10.68 10.90
C PRO A 132 -40.31 10.35 9.42
N ILE A 133 -41.43 10.81 8.83
CA ILE A 133 -41.76 10.54 7.42
C ILE A 133 -40.74 11.13 6.44
N LEU A 134 -40.01 12.19 6.83
CA LEU A 134 -38.94 12.79 6.01
C LEU A 134 -37.80 11.80 5.72
N LYS A 135 -37.54 10.87 6.64
CA LYS A 135 -36.55 9.81 6.44
C LYS A 135 -36.88 8.96 5.21
N ASN A 136 -38.16 8.63 4.99
CA ASN A 136 -38.58 7.82 3.85
C ASN A 136 -38.30 8.54 2.52
N TYR A 137 -38.53 9.85 2.46
CA TYR A 137 -38.22 10.65 1.27
C TYR A 137 -36.71 10.70 1.00
N ARG A 138 -35.90 10.93 2.04
CA ARG A 138 -34.43 10.92 1.94
C ARG A 138 -33.92 9.58 1.43
N ASP A 139 -34.37 8.49 2.04
CA ASP A 139 -33.92 7.14 1.69
C ASP A 139 -34.32 6.80 0.23
N ARG A 140 -35.56 7.10 -0.21
CA ARG A 140 -36.00 6.92 -1.61
C ARG A 140 -35.19 7.74 -2.62
N ILE A 141 -34.91 9.00 -2.31
CA ILE A 141 -34.09 9.88 -3.17
C ILE A 141 -32.68 9.30 -3.32
N ASN A 142 -32.06 8.89 -2.21
CA ASN A 142 -30.71 8.33 -2.21
C ASN A 142 -30.65 7.00 -2.97
N GLU A 143 -31.60 6.10 -2.72
CA GLU A 143 -31.70 4.82 -3.42
C GLU A 143 -31.88 5.02 -4.94
N TYR A 144 -32.75 5.94 -5.35
CA TYR A 144 -32.97 6.26 -6.76
C TYR A 144 -31.70 6.80 -7.42
N PHE A 145 -31.02 7.76 -6.78
CA PHE A 145 -29.79 8.34 -7.30
C PHE A 145 -28.68 7.29 -7.44
N ILE A 146 -28.43 6.50 -6.39
CA ILE A 146 -27.43 5.41 -6.40
C ILE A 146 -27.73 4.42 -7.52
N LYS A 147 -29.00 4.01 -7.66
CA LYS A 147 -29.43 3.08 -8.70
C LYS A 147 -29.08 3.60 -10.10
N ILE A 148 -29.40 4.85 -10.41
CA ILE A 148 -29.12 5.42 -11.73
C ILE A 148 -27.63 5.56 -11.99
N ILE A 149 -26.87 6.03 -11.01
CA ILE A 149 -25.40 6.12 -11.14
C ILE A 149 -24.80 4.75 -11.43
N ASN A 150 -25.24 3.71 -10.73
CA ASN A 150 -24.81 2.34 -10.99
C ASN A 150 -25.21 1.85 -12.39
N GLU A 151 -26.42 2.18 -12.87
CA GLU A 151 -26.83 1.87 -14.24
C GLU A 151 -25.93 2.55 -15.28
N VAL A 152 -25.58 3.83 -15.07
CA VAL A 152 -24.65 4.57 -15.94
C VAL A 152 -23.26 3.94 -15.92
N PHE A 153 -22.71 3.62 -14.74
CA PHE A 153 -21.41 2.94 -14.64
C PHE A 153 -21.44 1.56 -15.29
N ASN A 154 -22.51 0.78 -15.12
CA ASN A 154 -22.67 -0.50 -15.78
C ASN A 154 -22.76 -0.35 -17.30
N HIS A 155 -23.42 0.70 -17.78
CA HIS A 155 -23.46 1.01 -19.21
C HIS A 155 -22.09 1.39 -19.74
N ILE A 156 -21.35 2.28 -19.05
CA ILE A 156 -19.96 2.61 -19.40
C ILE A 156 -19.12 1.33 -19.42
N LYS A 157 -19.18 0.52 -18.36
CA LYS A 157 -18.45 -0.73 -18.29
C LYS A 157 -18.79 -1.62 -19.48
N LYS A 158 -20.07 -1.86 -19.79
CA LYS A 158 -20.48 -2.68 -20.95
C LYS A 158 -20.02 -2.10 -22.29
N THR A 159 -20.13 -0.79 -22.49
CA THR A 159 -19.82 -0.10 -23.75
C THR A 159 -18.31 0.01 -23.97
N PHE A 160 -17.54 0.20 -22.90
CA PHE A 160 -16.08 0.39 -22.95
C PHE A 160 -15.29 -0.87 -22.55
N ASN A 161 -15.93 -2.01 -22.27
CA ASN A 161 -15.26 -3.31 -22.11
C ASN A 161 -14.79 -3.86 -23.48
N PHE A 162 -13.99 -3.07 -24.19
CA PHE A 162 -13.27 -3.49 -25.39
C PHE A 162 -12.00 -4.30 -25.04
N ALA A 163 -11.48 -4.18 -23.81
CA ALA A 163 -10.29 -4.90 -23.36
C ALA A 163 -10.52 -6.42 -23.24
N ASN A 164 -11.68 -6.86 -22.72
CA ASN A 164 -11.88 -8.29 -22.47
C ASN A 164 -12.15 -9.13 -23.71
N LYS A 165 -12.76 -8.61 -24.79
CA LYS A 165 -13.01 -9.47 -25.97
C LYS A 165 -11.71 -9.94 -26.63
N THR A 166 -10.69 -9.10 -26.66
CA THR A 166 -9.38 -9.44 -27.23
C THR A 166 -8.60 -10.35 -26.29
N ILE A 167 -8.63 -10.10 -24.99
CA ILE A 167 -7.95 -10.94 -23.98
C ILE A 167 -8.62 -12.32 -23.86
N ASP A 168 -9.95 -12.37 -23.82
CA ASP A 168 -10.71 -13.63 -23.75
C ASP A 168 -10.50 -14.44 -25.04
N HIS A 169 -10.43 -13.79 -26.20
CA HIS A 169 -10.08 -14.45 -27.45
C HIS A 169 -8.64 -14.98 -27.43
N LEU A 170 -7.66 -14.20 -26.96
CA LEU A 170 -6.27 -14.65 -26.81
C LEU A 170 -6.11 -15.80 -25.82
N LYS A 171 -6.87 -15.79 -24.70
CA LYS A 171 -6.91 -16.89 -23.73
C LYS A 171 -7.49 -18.15 -24.36
N GLN A 172 -8.57 -18.02 -25.12
CA GLN A 172 -9.19 -19.13 -25.83
C GLN A 172 -8.26 -19.73 -26.88
N GLU A 173 -7.61 -18.89 -27.70
CA GLU A 173 -6.61 -19.35 -28.67
C GLU A 173 -5.41 -20.02 -27.98
N LEU A 174 -4.94 -19.50 -26.84
CA LEU A 174 -3.87 -20.12 -26.09
C LEU A 174 -4.26 -21.51 -25.59
N ILE A 175 -5.48 -21.67 -25.07
CA ILE A 175 -6.00 -22.97 -24.63
C ILE A 175 -6.02 -23.97 -25.80
N GLU A 176 -6.51 -23.56 -26.96
CA GLU A 176 -6.58 -24.41 -28.15
C GLU A 176 -5.19 -24.84 -28.63
N ILE A 177 -4.23 -23.91 -28.65
CA ILE A 177 -2.84 -24.19 -29.07
C ILE A 177 -2.13 -25.10 -28.04
N GLU A 178 -2.39 -24.92 -26.74
CA GLU A 178 -1.87 -25.82 -25.69
C GLU A 178 -2.49 -27.22 -25.78
N GLN A 179 -3.77 -27.33 -26.15
CA GLN A 179 -4.40 -28.62 -26.43
C GLN A 179 -3.73 -29.32 -27.62
N ILE A 180 -3.48 -28.61 -28.72
CA ILE A 180 -2.74 -29.15 -29.88
C ILE A 180 -1.34 -29.64 -29.46
N LYS A 181 -0.63 -28.88 -28.61
CA LYS A 181 0.67 -29.28 -28.07
C LYS A 181 0.57 -30.58 -27.26
N ASN A 182 -0.41 -30.68 -26.37
CA ASN A 182 -0.62 -31.85 -25.53
C ASN A 182 -1.02 -33.08 -26.35
N GLU A 183 -1.89 -32.92 -27.35
CA GLU A 183 -2.24 -33.98 -28.31
C GLU A 183 -0.99 -34.45 -29.06
N TYR A 184 -0.16 -33.53 -29.57
CA TYR A 184 1.09 -33.85 -30.23
C TYR A 184 2.05 -34.61 -29.29
N ASP A 185 2.25 -34.13 -28.06
CA ASP A 185 3.15 -34.76 -27.10
C ASP A 185 2.66 -36.17 -26.69
N THR A 186 1.34 -36.39 -26.68
CA THR A 186 0.72 -37.71 -26.43
C THR A 186 0.89 -38.66 -27.60
N LEU A 187 0.74 -38.16 -28.84
CA LEU A 187 0.94 -38.96 -30.06
C LEU A 187 2.43 -39.30 -30.28
N TYR A 188 3.34 -38.46 -29.79
CA TYR A 188 4.78 -38.58 -30.04
C TYR A 188 5.60 -38.54 -28.73
N PRO A 189 5.42 -39.54 -27.84
CA PRO A 189 6.04 -39.53 -26.52
C PRO A 189 7.57 -39.55 -26.58
N ALA A 190 8.16 -40.25 -27.55
CA ALA A 190 9.61 -40.29 -27.75
C ALA A 190 10.19 -38.91 -28.10
N ARG A 191 9.54 -38.17 -29.03
CA ARG A 191 9.95 -36.80 -29.39
C ARG A 191 9.73 -35.81 -28.24
N SER A 192 8.61 -35.94 -27.53
CA SER A 192 8.35 -35.15 -26.31
C SER A 192 9.44 -35.38 -25.26
N TYR A 193 9.87 -36.64 -25.09
CA TYR A 193 10.94 -37.00 -24.17
C TYR A 193 12.27 -36.34 -24.54
N LEU A 194 12.73 -36.42 -25.79
CA LEU A 194 13.96 -35.73 -26.23
C LEU A 194 13.93 -34.22 -25.98
N ARG A 195 12.79 -33.57 -26.27
CA ARG A 195 12.63 -32.13 -26.06
C ARG A 195 12.72 -31.71 -24.59
N LYS A 196 12.26 -32.56 -23.66
CA LYS A 196 12.46 -32.32 -22.21
C LYS A 196 13.94 -32.21 -21.83
N PHE A 197 14.83 -32.84 -22.59
CA PHE A 197 16.28 -32.75 -22.41
C PHE A 197 16.96 -31.70 -23.31
N GLY A 198 16.17 -30.89 -24.03
CA GLY A 198 16.68 -29.78 -24.86
C GLY A 198 17.15 -30.20 -26.25
N TYR A 199 16.76 -31.39 -26.73
CA TYR A 199 17.10 -31.86 -28.08
C TYR A 199 15.86 -31.85 -28.97
N SER A 200 15.94 -31.17 -30.13
CA SER A 200 14.83 -31.17 -31.10
C SER A 200 14.72 -32.47 -31.89
N ASP A 201 15.81 -33.23 -31.95
CA ASP A 201 15.96 -34.45 -32.75
C ASP A 201 17.07 -35.37 -32.19
N ILE A 202 16.96 -36.66 -32.45
CA ILE A 202 17.91 -37.70 -32.08
C ILE A 202 19.27 -37.51 -32.77
N ASP A 203 19.31 -36.98 -34.01
CA ASP A 203 20.58 -36.77 -34.71
C ASP A 203 21.43 -35.70 -34.01
N ILE A 204 20.80 -34.68 -33.43
CA ILE A 204 21.49 -33.65 -32.63
C ILE A 204 22.09 -34.27 -31.36
N LEU A 205 21.34 -35.13 -30.67
CA LEU A 205 21.85 -35.83 -29.49
C LEU A 205 23.03 -36.74 -29.86
N ASN A 206 22.91 -37.49 -30.97
CA ASN A 206 23.98 -38.35 -31.49
C ASN A 206 25.22 -37.55 -31.86
N GLN A 207 25.07 -36.42 -32.54
CA GLN A 207 26.18 -35.53 -32.88
C GLN A 207 26.86 -34.99 -31.62
N LYS A 208 26.10 -34.67 -30.57
CA LYS A 208 26.65 -34.22 -29.29
C LYS A 208 27.42 -35.32 -28.57
N ILE A 209 26.94 -36.56 -28.59
CA ILE A 209 27.67 -37.72 -28.06
C ILE A 209 28.98 -37.92 -28.83
N GLU A 210 28.95 -37.83 -30.15
CA GLU A 210 30.14 -37.99 -30.97
C GLU A 210 31.17 -36.90 -30.71
N ASN A 211 30.74 -35.64 -30.64
CA ASN A 211 31.60 -34.52 -30.27
C ASN A 211 32.22 -34.71 -28.87
N LEU A 212 31.44 -35.19 -27.91
CA LEU A 212 31.91 -35.50 -26.55
C LEU A 212 32.99 -36.59 -26.58
N ARG A 213 32.79 -37.66 -27.36
CA ARG A 213 33.77 -38.75 -27.53
C ARG A 213 35.07 -38.25 -28.14
N VAL A 214 34.99 -37.47 -29.22
CA VAL A 214 36.16 -36.88 -29.88
C VAL A 214 36.93 -35.97 -28.92
N GLN A 215 36.22 -35.12 -28.17
CA GLN A 215 36.86 -34.23 -27.19
C GLN A 215 37.57 -35.02 -26.09
N HIS A 216 36.92 -36.04 -25.53
CA HIS A 216 37.51 -36.88 -24.49
C HIS A 216 38.73 -37.66 -25.00
N ASP A 217 38.71 -38.17 -26.22
CA ASP A 217 39.86 -38.86 -26.83
C ASP A 217 41.08 -37.93 -26.98
N VAL A 218 40.85 -36.66 -27.29
CA VAL A 218 41.92 -35.64 -27.33
C VAL A 218 42.46 -35.39 -25.93
N GLU A 219 41.59 -35.11 -24.97
CA GLU A 219 41.98 -34.84 -23.58
C GLU A 219 42.72 -36.03 -22.93
N LEU A 220 42.31 -37.26 -23.25
CA LEU A 220 42.95 -38.48 -22.74
C LEU A 220 44.35 -38.64 -23.32
N LYS A 221 44.54 -38.40 -24.63
CA LYS A 221 45.88 -38.46 -25.26
C LYS A 221 46.83 -37.42 -24.68
N GLU A 222 46.34 -36.20 -24.43
CA GLU A 222 47.14 -35.14 -23.79
C GLU A 222 47.53 -35.53 -22.35
N ALA A 223 46.58 -36.07 -21.60
CA ALA A 223 46.80 -36.57 -20.24
C ALA A 223 47.83 -37.73 -20.19
N GLU A 224 47.73 -38.70 -21.10
CA GLU A 224 48.65 -39.83 -21.20
C GLU A 224 50.07 -39.38 -21.61
N ALA A 225 50.18 -38.37 -22.47
CA ALA A 225 51.45 -37.78 -22.83
C ALA A 225 52.13 -37.09 -21.64
N GLU A 226 51.39 -36.30 -20.85
CA GLU A 226 51.94 -35.67 -19.64
C GLU A 226 52.28 -36.70 -18.56
N LYS A 227 51.45 -37.74 -18.40
CA LYS A 227 51.74 -38.88 -17.50
C LYS A 227 53.07 -39.54 -17.88
N SER A 228 53.26 -39.87 -19.16
CA SER A 228 54.49 -40.49 -19.67
C SER A 228 55.72 -39.60 -19.44
N ARG A 229 55.54 -38.27 -19.57
CA ARG A 229 56.59 -37.28 -19.29
C ARG A 229 56.99 -37.30 -17.82
N MET A 230 56.02 -37.33 -16.91
CA MET A 230 56.27 -37.37 -15.47
C MET A 230 56.87 -38.70 -15.00
N GLU A 231 56.42 -39.84 -15.54
CA GLU A 231 57.03 -41.15 -15.28
C GLU A 231 58.51 -41.17 -15.70
N SER A 232 58.82 -40.63 -16.88
CA SER A 232 60.21 -40.50 -17.35
C SER A 232 61.06 -39.62 -16.41
N GLN A 233 60.48 -38.57 -15.83
CA GLN A 233 61.17 -37.74 -14.83
C GLN A 233 61.42 -38.52 -13.53
N LEU A 234 60.43 -39.25 -13.02
CA LEU A 234 60.55 -40.10 -11.84
C LEU A 234 61.59 -41.21 -12.02
N ASP A 235 61.63 -41.85 -13.19
CA ASP A 235 62.67 -42.83 -13.52
C ASP A 235 64.07 -42.22 -13.51
N ASN A 236 64.23 -41.01 -14.05
CA ASN A 236 65.49 -40.27 -13.97
C ASN A 236 65.89 -39.96 -12.52
N PHE A 237 64.92 -39.59 -11.66
CA PHE A 237 65.16 -39.42 -10.22
C PHE A 237 65.62 -40.75 -9.58
N ASN A 238 64.95 -41.86 -9.88
CA ASN A 238 65.29 -43.18 -9.36
C ASN A 238 66.68 -43.64 -9.79
N ILE A 239 67.08 -43.41 -11.04
CA ILE A 239 68.43 -43.70 -11.54
C ILE A 239 69.47 -42.88 -10.77
N THR A 240 69.17 -41.60 -10.52
CA THR A 240 70.04 -40.68 -9.77
C THR A 240 70.20 -41.13 -8.31
N ILE A 241 69.11 -41.55 -7.66
CA ILE A 241 69.13 -42.13 -6.30
C ILE A 241 70.00 -43.37 -6.25
N ARG A 242 69.79 -44.33 -7.16
CA ARG A 242 70.56 -45.59 -7.17
C ARG A 242 72.05 -45.32 -7.31
N HIS A 243 72.45 -44.38 -8.17
CA HIS A 243 73.85 -43.95 -8.29
C HIS A 243 74.37 -43.30 -7.01
N TYR A 244 73.61 -42.38 -6.41
CA TYR A 244 73.98 -41.72 -5.17
C TYR A 244 74.15 -42.73 -4.01
N GLN A 245 73.23 -43.69 -3.88
CA GLN A 245 73.29 -44.79 -2.91
C GLN A 245 74.51 -45.68 -3.13
N HIS A 246 74.85 -45.97 -4.39
CA HIS A 246 76.06 -46.72 -4.72
C HIS A 246 77.32 -45.98 -4.28
N LEU A 247 77.44 -44.68 -4.57
CA LEU A 247 78.57 -43.82 -4.19
C LEU A 247 78.71 -43.62 -2.66
N THR A 248 77.62 -43.71 -1.92
CA THR A 248 77.63 -43.62 -0.45
C THR A 248 77.97 -44.97 0.20
N SER A 249 77.52 -46.08 -0.39
CA SER A 249 77.76 -47.45 0.11
C SER A 249 79.19 -47.94 -0.12
N SER A 250 79.85 -47.46 -1.19
CA SER A 250 81.24 -47.82 -1.52
C SER A 250 82.28 -47.38 -0.47
N LYS A 251 81.92 -46.48 0.45
CA LYS A 251 82.78 -46.07 1.58
C LYS A 251 82.71 -47.00 2.81
N ILE A 252 81.74 -47.92 2.89
CA ILE A 252 81.43 -48.66 4.14
C ILE A 252 81.76 -50.17 4.09
N GLY A 253 82.05 -50.79 2.93
CA GLY A 253 82.48 -52.18 2.93
C GLY A 253 82.56 -52.82 1.54
N PHE A 254 83.79 -52.91 1.02
CA PHE A 254 84.10 -53.58 -0.23
C PHE A 254 83.94 -55.10 -0.11
N GLY A 255 83.09 -55.72 -0.94
CA GLY A 255 83.14 -57.16 -1.15
C GLY A 255 82.00 -57.78 -1.96
N ILE A 256 80.75 -57.33 -1.80
CA ILE A 256 79.58 -58.06 -2.33
C ILE A 256 78.89 -57.35 -3.49
N PHE A 257 78.87 -56.01 -3.53
CA PHE A 257 78.11 -55.26 -4.54
C PHE A 257 78.74 -55.21 -5.95
N ASP A 258 80.06 -55.33 -6.08
CA ASP A 258 80.77 -55.29 -7.38
C ASP A 258 80.38 -56.44 -8.33
N ARG A 259 79.82 -57.54 -7.83
CA ARG A 259 79.39 -58.67 -8.68
C ARG A 259 78.05 -58.43 -9.38
N LEU A 260 77.18 -57.57 -8.84
CA LEU A 260 75.84 -57.36 -9.38
C LEU A 260 75.82 -56.36 -10.54
N PHE A 261 76.70 -55.35 -10.53
CA PHE A 261 76.75 -54.33 -11.59
C PHE A 261 77.44 -54.80 -12.87
N ASN A 262 78.39 -55.73 -12.80
CA ASN A 262 78.99 -56.34 -13.98
C ASN A 262 78.01 -57.19 -14.80
N THR A 263 76.85 -57.57 -14.25
CA THR A 263 75.82 -58.35 -14.98
C THR A 263 74.87 -57.46 -15.80
N ILE A 264 74.79 -56.15 -15.52
CA ILE A 264 73.83 -55.23 -16.18
C ILE A 264 74.51 -54.40 -17.30
N GLY A 265 75.81 -54.59 -17.56
CA GLY A 265 76.50 -53.98 -18.71
C GLY A 265 76.68 -52.46 -18.64
N ILE A 266 76.55 -51.85 -17.46
CA ILE A 266 76.86 -50.43 -17.25
C ILE A 266 78.36 -50.34 -16.92
N GLY A 267 79.19 -50.04 -17.91
CA GLY A 267 80.62 -49.77 -17.72
C GLY A 267 80.80 -48.51 -16.88
N VAL A 268 81.00 -48.65 -15.58
CA VAL A 268 81.29 -47.53 -14.69
C VAL A 268 82.81 -47.31 -14.71
N GLU A 269 83.28 -46.32 -15.46
CA GLU A 269 84.60 -45.75 -15.22
C GLU A 269 84.68 -45.32 -13.75
N ARG A 270 85.68 -45.82 -13.02
CA ARG A 270 85.93 -45.45 -11.62
C ARG A 270 86.38 -43.99 -11.55
N VAL A 271 85.44 -43.07 -11.61
CA VAL A 271 85.67 -41.67 -11.26
C VAL A 271 85.35 -41.51 -9.78
N ASP A 272 86.34 -41.08 -9.01
CA ASP A 272 86.26 -40.91 -7.55
C ASP A 272 85.47 -39.63 -7.20
N ILE A 273 84.19 -39.61 -7.55
CA ILE A 273 83.29 -38.46 -7.36
C ILE A 273 82.64 -38.56 -5.98
N GLN A 274 82.75 -37.51 -5.17
CA GLN A 274 82.02 -37.43 -3.90
C GLN A 274 80.50 -37.43 -4.16
N PRO A 275 79.66 -38.11 -3.35
CA PRO A 275 78.21 -38.20 -3.57
C PRO A 275 77.51 -36.85 -3.77
N ASN A 276 77.89 -35.82 -3.00
CA ASN A 276 77.35 -34.46 -3.14
C ASN A 276 77.78 -33.77 -4.44
N GLU A 277 78.94 -34.13 -4.98
CA GLU A 277 79.47 -33.57 -6.21
C GLU A 277 78.76 -34.18 -7.43
N TYR A 278 78.38 -35.46 -7.35
CA TYR A 278 77.49 -36.10 -8.34
C TYR A 278 76.11 -35.43 -8.39
N LEU A 279 75.50 -35.13 -7.24
CA LEU A 279 74.24 -34.39 -7.19
C LEU A 279 74.37 -32.99 -7.81
N LYS A 280 75.47 -32.28 -7.52
CA LYS A 280 75.76 -30.97 -8.14
C LYS A 280 75.89 -31.06 -9.65
N GLN A 281 76.55 -32.10 -10.18
CA GLN A 281 76.63 -32.35 -11.63
C GLN A 281 75.25 -32.59 -12.26
N LYS A 282 74.31 -33.14 -11.50
CA LYS A 282 72.90 -33.30 -11.92
C LYS A 282 72.04 -32.06 -11.66
N GLY A 283 72.62 -30.97 -11.17
CA GLY A 283 71.95 -29.69 -10.91
C GLY A 283 71.37 -29.54 -9.50
N TYR A 284 71.68 -30.45 -8.57
CA TYR A 284 71.15 -30.43 -7.21
C TYR A 284 72.22 -30.03 -6.19
N LEU A 285 71.91 -29.05 -5.34
CA LEU A 285 72.85 -28.50 -4.35
C LEU A 285 73.24 -29.52 -3.25
N ASN A 286 72.29 -30.35 -2.80
CA ASN A 286 72.45 -31.39 -1.80
C ASN A 286 71.31 -32.43 -1.89
N ILE A 287 71.37 -33.48 -1.08
CA ILE A 287 70.38 -34.56 -1.06
C ILE A 287 68.99 -34.12 -0.56
N GLU A 288 68.93 -33.13 0.32
CA GLU A 288 67.66 -32.58 0.83
C GLU A 288 66.87 -31.91 -0.30
N ILE A 289 67.51 -31.02 -1.07
CA ILE A 289 66.91 -30.33 -2.22
C ILE A 289 66.49 -31.33 -3.31
N PHE A 290 67.29 -32.38 -3.53
CA PHE A 290 66.93 -33.45 -4.45
C PHE A 290 65.66 -34.19 -3.99
N ASN A 291 65.59 -34.58 -2.70
CA ASN A 291 64.43 -35.28 -2.14
C ASN A 291 63.18 -34.40 -2.14
N ASP A 292 63.30 -33.11 -1.83
CA ASP A 292 62.20 -32.16 -1.90
C ASP A 292 61.66 -32.03 -3.33
N THR A 293 62.57 -31.94 -4.31
CA THR A 293 62.20 -31.86 -5.73
C THR A 293 61.51 -33.14 -6.20
N MET A 294 62.04 -34.31 -5.84
CA MET A 294 61.42 -35.60 -6.16
C MET A 294 60.04 -35.73 -5.50
N THR A 295 59.93 -35.36 -4.21
CA THR A 295 58.65 -35.40 -3.48
C THR A 295 57.62 -34.49 -4.13
N LYS A 296 58.04 -33.31 -4.61
CA LYS A 296 57.17 -32.39 -5.36
C LYS A 296 56.71 -33.01 -6.67
N VAL A 297 57.62 -33.56 -7.47
CA VAL A 297 57.29 -34.21 -8.76
C VAL A 297 56.36 -35.42 -8.55
N GLN A 298 56.61 -36.24 -7.52
CA GLN A 298 55.73 -37.35 -7.15
C GLN A 298 54.34 -36.86 -6.77
N LYS A 299 54.24 -35.80 -5.97
CA LYS A 299 52.96 -35.22 -5.57
C LYS A 299 52.20 -34.61 -6.76
N ASP A 300 52.91 -33.97 -7.69
CA ASP A 300 52.34 -33.41 -8.91
C ASP A 300 51.85 -34.54 -9.84
N TYR A 301 52.61 -35.64 -9.93
CA TYR A 301 52.22 -36.85 -10.66
C TYR A 301 50.95 -37.49 -10.08
N ASP A 302 50.92 -37.74 -8.77
CA ASP A 302 49.74 -38.29 -8.09
C ASP A 302 48.51 -37.38 -8.25
N LYS A 303 48.72 -36.05 -8.24
CA LYS A 303 47.66 -35.07 -8.49
C LYS A 303 47.13 -35.16 -9.93
N GLN A 304 48.00 -35.31 -10.93
CA GLN A 304 47.58 -35.48 -12.32
C GLN A 304 46.82 -36.78 -12.52
N LEU A 305 47.27 -37.89 -11.93
CA LEU A 305 46.56 -39.17 -11.98
C LEU A 305 45.12 -39.03 -11.44
N ARG A 306 44.95 -38.40 -10.27
CA ARG A 306 43.62 -38.16 -9.70
C ARG A 306 42.75 -37.28 -10.61
N LEU A 307 43.33 -36.26 -11.24
CA LEU A 307 42.60 -35.39 -12.17
C LEU A 307 42.11 -36.17 -13.40
N ILE A 308 42.95 -37.05 -13.95
CA ILE A 308 42.60 -37.91 -15.09
C ILE A 308 41.47 -38.87 -14.71
N GLU A 309 41.58 -39.52 -13.54
CA GLU A 309 40.54 -40.42 -13.02
C GLU A 309 39.21 -39.68 -12.80
N GLN A 310 39.25 -38.47 -12.25
CA GLN A 310 38.08 -37.63 -12.05
C GLN A 310 37.41 -37.28 -13.39
N ARG A 311 38.17 -36.76 -14.36
CA ARG A 311 37.65 -36.41 -15.70
C ARG A 311 37.05 -37.62 -16.41
N ARG A 312 37.71 -38.78 -16.33
CA ARG A 312 37.18 -40.03 -16.91
C ARG A 312 35.85 -40.43 -16.27
N THR A 313 35.73 -40.23 -14.96
CA THR A 313 34.49 -40.52 -14.23
C THR A 313 33.38 -39.54 -14.64
N GLU A 314 33.66 -38.24 -14.73
CA GLU A 314 32.71 -37.20 -15.18
C GLU A 314 32.22 -37.45 -16.61
N PHE A 315 33.14 -37.78 -17.52
CA PHE A 315 32.85 -38.17 -18.89
C PHE A 315 31.95 -39.41 -18.95
N ASN A 316 32.33 -40.49 -18.26
CA ASN A 316 31.53 -41.72 -18.22
C ASN A 316 30.13 -41.46 -17.67
N ASN A 317 29.99 -40.60 -16.65
CA ASN A 317 28.69 -40.24 -16.10
C ASN A 317 27.82 -39.50 -17.13
N THR A 318 28.41 -38.56 -17.87
CA THR A 318 27.70 -37.80 -18.91
C THR A 318 27.34 -38.67 -20.10
N LEU A 319 28.24 -39.56 -20.52
CA LEU A 319 27.98 -40.53 -21.59
C LEU A 319 26.87 -41.50 -21.18
N THR A 320 26.95 -42.07 -19.97
CA THR A 320 25.90 -42.94 -19.41
C THR A 320 24.55 -42.23 -19.36
N HIS A 321 24.55 -40.93 -19.01
CA HIS A 321 23.34 -40.12 -19.03
C HIS A 321 22.75 -40.00 -20.45
N PHE A 322 23.56 -39.66 -21.45
CA PHE A 322 23.08 -39.58 -22.84
C PHE A 322 22.62 -40.94 -23.39
N GLU A 323 23.33 -42.03 -23.08
CA GLU A 323 22.93 -43.38 -23.46
C GLU A 323 21.62 -43.80 -22.79
N SER A 324 21.37 -43.36 -21.54
CA SER A 324 20.08 -43.57 -20.89
C SER A 324 18.94 -42.83 -21.57
N ILE A 325 19.18 -41.61 -22.08
CA ILE A 325 18.20 -40.84 -22.86
C ILE A 325 17.89 -41.57 -24.17
N ILE A 326 18.89 -42.05 -24.90
CA ILE A 326 18.70 -42.81 -26.14
C ILE A 326 17.90 -44.09 -25.87
N LYS A 327 18.27 -44.85 -24.84
CA LYS A 327 17.59 -46.10 -24.49
C LYS A 327 16.11 -45.89 -24.18
N GLU A 328 15.77 -44.83 -23.44
CA GLU A 328 14.38 -44.50 -23.14
C GLU A 328 13.65 -43.98 -24.39
N TYR A 329 14.32 -43.17 -25.23
CA TYR A 329 13.79 -42.73 -26.51
C TYR A 329 13.41 -43.92 -27.41
N ASP A 330 14.31 -44.90 -27.56
CA ASP A 330 14.10 -46.11 -28.37
C ASP A 330 12.99 -46.99 -27.78
N SER A 331 12.91 -47.11 -26.45
CA SER A 331 11.84 -47.80 -25.75
C SER A 331 10.47 -47.16 -26.04
N LEU A 332 10.39 -45.83 -25.94
CA LEU A 332 9.17 -45.08 -26.26
C LEU A 332 8.81 -45.21 -27.74
N LEU A 333 9.80 -45.15 -28.65
CA LEU A 333 9.60 -45.31 -30.08
C LEU A 333 9.07 -46.71 -30.42
N ALA A 334 9.62 -47.75 -29.81
CA ALA A 334 9.18 -49.14 -29.98
C ALA A 334 7.77 -49.39 -29.41
N SER A 335 7.41 -48.70 -28.33
CA SER A 335 6.07 -48.77 -27.74
C SER A 335 5.00 -48.04 -28.57
N SER A 336 5.40 -47.01 -29.33
CA SER A 336 4.50 -46.28 -30.20
C SER A 336 4.33 -47.01 -31.53
N ASN A 337 3.21 -47.72 -31.73
CA ASN A 337 2.82 -48.33 -33.01
C ASN A 337 2.50 -47.30 -34.12
N LEU A 338 3.03 -46.08 -34.06
CA LEU A 338 2.69 -45.00 -34.98
C LEU A 338 3.51 -45.09 -36.28
N ILE A 339 2.77 -45.14 -37.38
CA ILE A 339 3.29 -45.06 -38.75
C ILE A 339 3.93 -43.68 -38.96
N SER A 340 5.26 -43.65 -39.07
CA SER A 340 6.13 -42.47 -39.17
C SER A 340 5.76 -41.44 -40.26
N SER A 341 4.87 -41.75 -41.21
CA SER A 341 4.51 -40.83 -42.30
C SER A 341 3.43 -39.81 -41.93
N LYS A 342 2.69 -39.98 -40.82
CA LYS A 342 1.58 -39.07 -40.42
C LYS A 342 2.00 -37.85 -39.58
N VAL A 343 3.30 -37.70 -39.31
CA VAL A 343 3.80 -36.68 -38.35
C VAL A 343 3.72 -35.27 -38.91
N ILE A 344 3.98 -35.12 -40.20
CA ILE A 344 3.85 -33.84 -40.91
C ILE A 344 2.36 -33.50 -41.08
N ASP A 345 1.52 -34.52 -41.28
CA ASP A 345 0.08 -34.35 -41.50
C ASP A 345 -0.62 -33.74 -40.27
N PHE A 346 -0.36 -34.20 -39.03
CA PHE A 346 -1.12 -33.73 -37.86
C PHE A 346 -0.94 -32.22 -37.55
N LEU A 347 0.30 -31.72 -37.50
CA LEU A 347 0.50 -30.28 -37.22
C LEU A 347 -0.01 -29.43 -38.38
N GLN A 348 0.23 -29.84 -39.62
CA GLN A 348 -0.27 -29.13 -40.79
C GLN A 348 -1.81 -29.13 -40.87
N GLU A 349 -2.47 -30.25 -40.54
CA GLU A 349 -3.92 -30.37 -40.41
C GLU A 349 -4.49 -29.41 -39.36
N LYS A 350 -3.74 -29.16 -38.28
CA LYS A 350 -4.08 -28.19 -37.22
C LYS A 350 -3.61 -26.77 -37.53
N GLY A 351 -3.14 -26.50 -38.75
CA GLY A 351 -2.71 -25.16 -39.20
C GLY A 351 -1.34 -24.71 -38.68
N GLN A 352 -0.51 -25.64 -38.22
CA GLN A 352 0.81 -25.38 -37.63
C GLN A 352 1.92 -25.97 -38.51
N TYR A 353 2.92 -25.16 -38.84
CA TYR A 353 3.98 -25.57 -39.77
C TYR A 353 5.08 -26.44 -39.11
N SER A 354 5.34 -26.22 -37.81
CA SER A 354 6.29 -27.01 -37.03
C SER A 354 5.99 -26.90 -35.53
N TYR A 355 6.59 -27.78 -34.73
CA TYR A 355 6.43 -27.73 -33.27
C TYR A 355 7.17 -26.54 -32.66
N GLU A 356 8.31 -26.13 -33.22
CA GLU A 356 9.05 -24.95 -32.78
C GLU A 356 8.22 -23.68 -32.96
N LEU A 357 7.48 -23.59 -34.08
CA LEU A 357 6.56 -22.48 -34.32
C LEU A 357 5.37 -22.51 -33.35
N LEU A 358 4.85 -23.70 -33.04
CA LEU A 358 3.80 -23.90 -32.04
C LEU A 358 4.26 -23.40 -30.66
N GLU A 359 5.44 -23.83 -30.18
CA GLU A 359 5.99 -23.38 -28.90
C GLU A 359 6.25 -21.88 -28.87
N LYS A 360 6.82 -21.33 -29.95
CA LYS A 360 7.04 -19.88 -30.08
C LYS A 360 5.72 -19.11 -29.97
N THR A 361 4.66 -19.59 -30.63
CA THR A 361 3.32 -18.98 -30.58
C THR A 361 2.74 -19.02 -29.17
N ILE A 362 2.88 -20.15 -28.46
CA ILE A 362 2.47 -20.27 -27.05
C ILE A 362 3.22 -19.24 -26.19
N GLN A 363 4.54 -19.13 -26.34
CA GLN A 363 5.36 -18.20 -25.56
C GLN A 363 5.02 -16.74 -25.85
N GLU A 364 4.82 -16.37 -27.11
CA GLU A 364 4.40 -15.03 -27.51
C GLU A 364 3.02 -14.68 -26.94
N LYS A 365 2.04 -15.58 -27.04
CA LYS A 365 0.70 -15.37 -26.46
C LYS A 365 0.73 -15.28 -24.94
N LYS A 366 1.52 -16.12 -24.25
CA LYS A 366 1.74 -16.04 -22.80
C LYS A 366 2.37 -14.71 -22.41
N LYS A 367 3.40 -14.27 -23.12
CA LYS A 367 4.05 -12.98 -22.89
C LYS A 367 3.06 -11.83 -23.04
N ILE A 368 2.26 -11.83 -24.10
CA ILE A 368 1.22 -10.83 -24.34
C ILE A 368 0.20 -10.84 -23.19
N LEU A 369 -0.29 -12.01 -22.77
CA LEU A 369 -1.22 -12.12 -21.63
C LEU A 369 -0.60 -11.63 -20.32
N THR A 370 0.66 -11.97 -20.03
CA THR A 370 1.37 -11.47 -18.85
C THR A 370 1.61 -9.96 -18.91
N GLU A 371 1.86 -9.40 -20.10
CA GLU A 371 1.91 -7.95 -20.30
C GLU A 371 0.53 -7.34 -20.02
N TYR A 372 -0.55 -7.87 -20.60
CA TYR A 372 -1.92 -7.41 -20.30
C TYR A 372 -2.28 -7.55 -18.82
N GLU A 373 -1.89 -8.62 -18.12
CA GLU A 373 -2.13 -8.78 -16.68
C GLU A 373 -1.34 -7.78 -15.82
N LYS A 374 -0.15 -7.36 -16.29
CA LYS A 374 0.60 -6.25 -15.67
C LYS A 374 -0.07 -4.90 -15.93
N TYR A 375 -0.73 -4.75 -17.08
CA TYR A 375 -1.51 -3.56 -17.44
C TYR A 375 -2.97 -3.60 -16.95
N ASP A 376 -3.53 -4.72 -16.50
CA ASP A 376 -4.84 -4.75 -15.83
C ASP A 376 -4.77 -4.17 -14.40
N VAL A 377 -3.55 -3.88 -13.91
CA VAL A 377 -3.31 -3.02 -12.73
C VAL A 377 -3.18 -1.53 -13.12
N ILE A 378 -3.10 -1.21 -14.42
CA ILE A 378 -2.99 0.14 -14.95
C ILE A 378 -3.91 0.26 -16.16
N GLU A 379 -5.18 0.60 -15.91
CA GLU A 379 -6.17 1.02 -16.91
C GLU A 379 -5.51 1.56 -18.18
N ASP A 380 -5.74 0.86 -19.30
CA ASP A 380 -5.49 1.25 -20.70
C ASP A 380 -4.93 2.69 -20.82
N PRO A 381 -3.65 2.90 -21.18
CA PRO A 381 -2.96 4.18 -21.03
C PRO A 381 -3.86 5.29 -21.58
N PRO A 382 -4.37 6.19 -20.70
CA PRO A 382 -5.46 7.05 -21.09
C PRO A 382 -5.04 7.84 -22.31
N ASN A 383 -5.94 7.93 -23.29
CA ASN A 383 -5.78 8.75 -24.49
C ASN A 383 -4.97 10.01 -24.14
N GLN A 384 -3.86 10.28 -24.84
CA GLN A 384 -2.93 11.37 -24.49
C GLN A 384 -3.65 12.74 -24.33
N LYS A 385 -4.78 12.92 -25.02
CA LYS A 385 -5.70 14.06 -24.83
C LYS A 385 -6.35 14.08 -23.44
N PHE A 386 -6.78 12.94 -22.93
CA PHE A 386 -7.32 12.76 -21.58
C PHE A 386 -6.25 12.98 -20.51
N LEU A 387 -5.03 12.44 -20.68
CA LEU A 387 -3.90 12.73 -19.77
C LEU A 387 -3.60 14.23 -19.71
N THR A 388 -3.61 14.90 -20.86
CA THR A 388 -3.43 16.36 -20.93
C THR A 388 -4.55 17.11 -20.22
N GLN A 389 -5.81 16.67 -20.37
CA GLN A 389 -6.95 17.26 -19.66
C GLN A 389 -6.88 17.04 -18.14
N ILE A 390 -6.50 15.84 -17.69
CA ILE A 390 -6.28 15.55 -16.27
C ILE A 390 -5.20 16.47 -15.74
N LYS A 391 -4.04 16.54 -16.40
CA LYS A 391 -2.93 17.40 -16.01
C LYS A 391 -3.36 18.87 -15.87
N ASN A 392 -4.08 19.39 -16.86
CA ASN A 392 -4.57 20.77 -16.89
C ASN A 392 -5.61 21.08 -15.79
N LYS A 393 -6.33 20.07 -15.27
CA LYS A 393 -7.30 20.24 -14.17
C LYS A 393 -6.68 19.97 -12.79
N LEU A 394 -5.77 19.01 -12.72
CA LEU A 394 -5.14 18.55 -11.49
C LEU A 394 -4.25 19.63 -10.90
N GLN A 395 -3.39 20.26 -11.70
CA GLN A 395 -2.47 21.31 -11.24
C GLN A 395 -3.18 22.52 -10.59
N PRO A 396 -4.18 23.15 -11.25
CA PRO A 396 -4.92 24.25 -10.62
C PRO A 396 -5.67 23.82 -9.35
N SER A 397 -6.20 22.59 -9.34
CA SER A 397 -6.91 22.05 -8.18
C SER A 397 -5.98 21.85 -7.00
N LEU A 398 -4.81 21.26 -7.21
CA LEU A 398 -3.78 21.09 -6.18
C LEU A 398 -3.28 22.44 -5.67
N SER A 399 -3.01 23.38 -6.57
CA SER A 399 -2.59 24.74 -6.20
C SER A 399 -3.63 25.43 -5.31
N LYS A 400 -4.92 25.26 -5.64
CA LYS A 400 -6.03 25.79 -4.84
C LYS A 400 -6.10 25.13 -3.47
N VAL A 401 -6.00 23.80 -3.40
CA VAL A 401 -6.00 23.04 -2.14
C VAL A 401 -4.84 23.48 -1.24
N ILE A 402 -3.62 23.55 -1.77
CA ILE A 402 -2.42 24.01 -1.06
C ILE A 402 -2.64 25.43 -0.51
N LYS A 403 -3.10 26.36 -1.35
CA LYS A 403 -3.33 27.76 -0.97
C LYS A 403 -4.40 27.89 0.12
N ASN A 404 -5.51 27.16 -0.02
CA ASN A 404 -6.60 27.16 0.95
C ASN A 404 -6.12 26.63 2.30
N THR A 405 -5.38 25.52 2.33
CA THR A 405 -4.82 24.97 3.58
C THR A 405 -3.86 25.94 4.25
N LYS A 406 -2.96 26.58 3.50
CA LYS A 406 -2.09 27.63 4.05
C LYS A 406 -2.88 28.80 4.63
N THR A 407 -3.94 29.22 3.94
CA THR A 407 -4.81 30.32 4.40
C THR A 407 -5.50 29.94 5.71
N CYS A 408 -6.03 28.72 5.81
CA CYS A 408 -6.64 28.20 7.05
C CYS A 408 -5.61 28.10 8.17
N ALA A 409 -4.42 27.54 7.91
CA ALA A 409 -3.37 27.40 8.90
C ALA A 409 -2.88 28.77 9.42
N HIS A 410 -2.74 29.77 8.55
CA HIS A 410 -2.43 31.13 8.95
C HIS A 410 -3.57 31.81 9.73
N HIS A 411 -4.83 31.51 9.41
CA HIS A 411 -5.98 32.03 10.16
C HIS A 411 -5.94 31.59 11.63
N LEU A 412 -5.48 30.37 11.89
CA LEU A 412 -5.34 29.83 13.24
C LEU A 412 -4.22 30.50 14.05
N ASN A 413 -3.29 31.21 13.42
CA ASN A 413 -2.18 31.83 14.12
C ASN A 413 -2.66 32.94 15.07
N GLY A 414 -2.48 32.72 16.38
CA GLY A 414 -2.93 33.62 17.45
C GLY A 414 -4.44 33.57 17.72
N LYS A 415 -5.14 32.59 17.15
CA LYS A 415 -6.58 32.39 17.36
C LYS A 415 -6.95 30.94 17.62
N ILE A 416 -6.05 29.97 17.46
CA ILE A 416 -6.35 28.52 17.43
C ILE A 416 -7.19 28.03 18.63
N GLU A 417 -7.04 28.66 19.78
CA GLU A 417 -7.79 28.41 21.01
C GLU A 417 -9.26 28.88 20.98
N ARG A 418 -9.70 29.58 19.93
CA ARG A 418 -11.10 29.96 19.69
C ARG A 418 -11.84 28.86 18.93
N VAL A 419 -11.97 27.70 19.57
CA VAL A 419 -12.42 26.45 18.90
C VAL A 419 -13.76 26.57 18.20
N GLU A 420 -14.74 27.27 18.78
CA GLU A 420 -16.06 27.41 18.15
C GLU A 420 -15.98 28.17 16.81
N ASP A 421 -15.08 29.15 16.72
CA ASP A 421 -14.87 29.95 15.51
C ASP A 421 -14.03 29.19 14.48
N ASN A 422 -13.09 28.35 14.92
CA ASN A 422 -12.05 27.74 14.08
C ASN A 422 -12.30 26.29 13.67
N ARG A 423 -13.42 25.69 14.07
CA ARG A 423 -13.69 24.27 13.83
C ARG A 423 -13.69 23.91 12.35
N ASN A 424 -14.14 24.84 11.51
CA ASN A 424 -14.21 24.63 10.06
C ASN A 424 -12.81 24.64 9.44
N GLU A 425 -11.94 25.55 9.86
CA GLU A 425 -10.56 25.68 9.41
C GLU A 425 -9.74 24.45 9.76
N ILE A 426 -9.88 23.94 10.99
CA ILE A 426 -9.20 22.70 11.42
C ILE A 426 -9.66 21.51 10.59
N ARG A 427 -10.96 21.38 10.35
CA ARG A 427 -11.51 20.32 9.50
C ARG A 427 -11.00 20.45 8.06
N GLU A 428 -11.02 21.64 7.48
CA GLU A 428 -10.57 21.88 6.11
C GLU A 428 -9.07 21.59 5.93
N ILE A 429 -8.25 21.93 6.92
CA ILE A 429 -6.82 21.58 6.94
C ILE A 429 -6.63 20.06 6.85
N ASN A 430 -7.32 19.29 7.71
CA ASN A 430 -7.21 17.83 7.70
C ASN A 430 -7.65 17.22 6.38
N GLU A 431 -8.83 17.60 5.89
CA GLU A 431 -9.37 17.09 4.63
C GLU A 431 -8.44 17.38 3.45
N ASN A 432 -7.84 18.58 3.41
CA ASN A 432 -6.96 18.97 2.32
C ASN A 432 -5.57 18.30 2.41
N ILE A 433 -5.07 18.06 3.61
CA ILE A 433 -3.83 17.29 3.82
C ILE A 433 -4.01 15.85 3.36
N GLU A 434 -5.13 15.22 3.69
CA GLU A 434 -5.40 13.84 3.23
C GLU A 434 -5.51 13.77 1.71
N LYS A 435 -6.15 14.75 1.06
CA LYS A 435 -6.15 14.87 -0.41
C LYS A 435 -4.72 14.96 -0.98
N ILE A 436 -3.83 15.69 -0.32
CA ILE A 436 -2.43 15.83 -0.74
C ILE A 436 -1.62 14.55 -0.49
N ARG A 437 -1.85 13.86 0.63
CA ARG A 437 -1.23 12.56 0.94
C ARG A 437 -1.60 11.49 -0.08
N ILE A 438 -2.87 11.42 -0.49
CA ILE A 438 -3.32 10.52 -1.57
C ILE A 438 -2.52 10.82 -2.84
N VAL A 439 -2.39 12.09 -3.21
CA VAL A 439 -1.64 12.49 -4.41
C VAL A 439 -0.15 12.13 -4.31
N LEU A 440 0.47 12.29 -3.13
CA LEU A 440 1.89 11.95 -2.91
C LEU A 440 2.16 10.44 -2.93
N ASN A 441 1.22 9.63 -2.44
CA ASN A 441 1.37 8.18 -2.34
C ASN A 441 1.04 7.45 -3.66
N GLU A 442 0.22 8.05 -4.52
CA GLU A 442 -0.16 7.47 -5.81
C GLU A 442 0.86 7.82 -6.91
N HIS A 443 1.79 6.90 -7.20
CA HIS A 443 2.88 7.11 -8.14
C HIS A 443 2.39 7.60 -9.52
N HIS A 444 1.27 7.06 -10.00
CA HIS A 444 0.69 7.43 -11.29
C HIS A 444 0.20 8.89 -11.32
N ILE A 445 -0.37 9.40 -10.23
CA ILE A 445 -0.79 10.81 -10.13
C ILE A 445 0.44 11.71 -10.11
N MET A 446 1.47 11.32 -9.35
CA MET A 446 2.72 12.08 -9.28
C MET A 446 3.37 12.24 -10.65
N GLU A 447 3.29 11.26 -11.55
CA GLU A 447 3.83 11.38 -12.91
C GLU A 447 3.14 12.46 -13.77
N LEU A 448 1.85 12.73 -13.51
CA LEU A 448 1.08 13.73 -14.24
C LEU A 448 1.37 15.18 -13.81
N ILE A 449 2.00 15.35 -12.64
CA ILE A 449 2.30 16.65 -12.05
C ILE A 449 3.64 17.17 -12.60
N ASP A 450 3.73 18.47 -12.87
CA ASP A 450 4.99 19.09 -13.28
C ASP A 450 5.98 19.17 -12.12
N LYS A 451 7.27 19.17 -12.46
CA LYS A 451 8.36 19.19 -11.47
C LYS A 451 8.22 20.29 -10.40
N PRO A 452 7.92 21.57 -10.75
CA PRO A 452 7.71 22.62 -9.74
C PRO A 452 6.62 22.28 -8.72
N THR A 453 5.46 21.77 -9.16
CA THR A 453 4.37 21.44 -8.24
C THR A 453 4.73 20.23 -7.36
N LYS A 454 5.50 19.26 -7.88
CA LYS A 454 6.00 18.14 -7.06
C LYS A 454 6.87 18.63 -5.90
N GLU A 455 7.79 19.54 -6.18
CA GLU A 455 8.67 20.12 -5.14
C GLU A 455 7.86 20.87 -4.07
N VAL A 456 6.81 21.59 -4.48
CA VAL A 456 5.88 22.24 -3.53
C VAL A 456 5.15 21.19 -2.68
N LEU A 457 4.60 20.13 -3.28
CA LEU A 457 3.88 19.07 -2.56
C LEU A 457 4.77 18.32 -1.56
N GLN A 458 6.01 18.02 -1.95
CA GLN A 458 6.97 17.33 -1.09
C GLN A 458 7.36 18.15 0.15
N ASN A 459 7.39 19.48 0.03
CA ASN A 459 7.71 20.37 1.14
C ASN A 459 6.47 20.84 1.92
N PHE A 460 5.27 20.63 1.39
CA PHE A 460 4.02 21.17 1.91
C PHE A 460 3.72 20.72 3.35
N GLU A 461 3.90 19.44 3.65
CA GLU A 461 3.63 18.89 4.99
C GLU A 461 4.54 19.52 6.05
N ASN A 462 5.81 19.76 5.73
CA ASN A 462 6.74 20.45 6.65
C ASN A 462 6.33 21.91 6.85
N GLU A 463 5.98 22.62 5.79
CA GLU A 463 5.57 24.03 5.85
C GLU A 463 4.31 24.23 6.69
N ILE A 464 3.28 23.40 6.49
CA ILE A 464 2.05 23.47 7.30
C ILE A 464 2.33 23.10 8.76
N ASN A 465 3.18 22.10 9.03
CA ASN A 465 3.59 21.73 10.38
C ASN A 465 4.30 22.89 11.10
N GLU A 466 5.14 23.66 10.41
CA GLU A 466 5.79 24.84 10.96
C GLU A 466 4.79 25.95 11.30
N ILE A 467 3.84 26.23 10.40
CA ILE A 467 2.79 27.25 10.62
C ILE A 467 1.92 26.87 11.83
N LEU A 468 1.47 25.62 11.91
CA LEU A 468 0.65 25.12 13.01
C LEU A 468 1.43 25.08 14.33
N SER A 469 2.71 24.68 14.29
CA SER A 469 3.58 24.72 15.48
C SER A 469 3.66 26.13 16.04
N LYS A 470 3.88 27.14 15.19
CA LYS A 470 3.93 28.53 15.60
C LYS A 470 2.59 29.01 16.17
N ALA A 471 1.46 28.64 15.54
CA ALA A 471 0.13 28.99 16.01
C ALA A 471 -0.14 28.43 17.42
N ILE A 472 0.18 27.16 17.65
CA ILE A 472 0.01 26.50 18.95
C ILE A 472 0.93 27.11 20.01
N LEU A 473 2.20 27.35 19.68
CA LEU A 473 3.14 27.98 20.60
C LEU A 473 2.67 29.38 21.04
N ASN A 474 2.11 30.18 20.13
CA ASN A 474 1.53 31.47 20.47
C ASN A 474 0.33 31.33 21.43
N ALA A 475 -0.54 30.34 21.23
CA ALA A 475 -1.65 30.08 22.16
C ALA A 475 -1.16 29.64 23.55
N ILE A 476 -0.08 28.86 23.62
CA ILE A 476 0.57 28.49 24.89
C ILE A 476 1.07 29.75 25.63
N GLU A 477 1.71 30.70 24.94
CA GLU A 477 2.14 31.95 25.56
C GLU A 477 0.95 32.82 26.02
N ASN A 478 -0.15 32.85 25.26
CA ASN A 478 -1.38 33.53 25.70
C ASN A 478 -1.93 32.92 27.00
N ILE A 479 -1.97 31.59 27.10
CA ILE A 479 -2.42 30.91 28.32
C ILE A 479 -1.49 31.23 29.50
N LYS A 480 -0.17 31.26 29.29
CA LYS A 480 0.79 31.67 30.33
C LYS A 480 0.50 33.09 30.83
N MET A 481 0.22 34.04 29.94
CA MET A 481 -0.15 35.40 30.34
C MET A 481 -1.41 35.43 31.20
N PHE A 482 -2.43 34.61 30.90
CA PHE A 482 -3.62 34.50 31.75
C PHE A 482 -3.28 33.91 33.13
N ILE A 483 -2.41 32.91 33.20
CA ILE A 483 -1.93 32.34 34.46
C ILE A 483 -1.20 33.41 35.29
N GLU A 484 -0.29 34.17 34.68
CA GLU A 484 0.47 35.23 35.34
C GLU A 484 -0.42 36.39 35.82
N ALA A 485 -1.51 36.67 35.10
CA ALA A 485 -2.54 37.63 35.49
C ALA A 485 -3.53 37.09 36.54
N ASN A 486 -3.37 35.85 37.02
CA ASN A 486 -4.30 35.13 37.91
C ASN A 486 -5.72 34.94 37.33
N SER A 487 -5.84 34.92 36.00
CA SER A 487 -7.08 34.70 35.24
C SER A 487 -7.29 33.21 34.96
N PHE A 488 -7.47 32.41 36.02
CA PHE A 488 -7.41 30.95 35.92
C PHE A 488 -8.55 30.33 35.09
N LEU A 489 -9.75 30.91 35.14
CA LEU A 489 -10.90 30.43 34.36
C LEU A 489 -10.63 30.54 32.85
N GLU A 490 -10.07 31.68 32.42
CA GLU A 490 -9.67 31.93 31.05
C GLU A 490 -8.55 30.98 30.62
N ALA A 491 -7.54 30.78 31.48
CA ALA A 491 -6.44 29.85 31.23
C ALA A 491 -6.93 28.41 31.04
N GLU A 492 -7.83 27.91 31.90
CA GLU A 492 -8.42 26.57 31.80
C GLU A 492 -9.26 26.40 30.53
N GLN A 493 -10.11 27.39 30.22
CA GLN A 493 -10.95 27.35 29.03
C GLN A 493 -10.10 27.36 27.75
N TYR A 494 -9.07 28.20 27.70
CA TYR A 494 -8.15 28.28 26.57
C TYR A 494 -7.30 27.00 26.44
N MET A 495 -6.86 26.42 27.56
CA MET A 495 -6.14 25.13 27.57
C MET A 495 -7.03 23.99 27.04
N LYS A 496 -8.28 23.91 27.50
CA LYS A 496 -9.25 22.92 27.02
C LYS A 496 -9.48 23.05 25.52
N ASN A 497 -9.64 24.28 25.04
CA ASN A 497 -9.83 24.55 23.63
C ASN A 497 -8.57 24.20 22.81
N LEU A 498 -7.39 24.53 23.29
CA LEU A 498 -6.12 24.18 22.64
C LEU A 498 -5.98 22.66 22.47
N LYS A 499 -6.32 21.88 23.50
CA LYS A 499 -6.36 20.42 23.43
C LYS A 499 -7.36 19.90 22.40
N HIS A 500 -8.53 20.52 22.31
CA HIS A 500 -9.51 20.13 21.31
C HIS A 500 -8.99 20.38 19.90
N ALA A 501 -8.34 21.53 19.66
CA ALA A 501 -7.72 21.84 18.38
C ALA A 501 -6.58 20.85 18.06
N GLN A 502 -5.73 20.54 19.04
CA GLN A 502 -4.66 19.56 18.90
C GLN A 502 -5.19 18.16 18.55
N ASN A 503 -6.24 17.70 19.23
CA ASN A 503 -6.89 16.42 18.93
C ASN A 503 -7.51 16.43 17.52
N GLY A 504 -8.07 17.55 17.11
CA GLY A 504 -8.54 17.76 15.74
C GLY A 504 -7.42 17.54 14.72
N LEU A 505 -6.21 18.05 14.99
CA LEU A 505 -5.06 17.95 14.09
C LEU A 505 -4.24 16.66 14.24
N ALA A 506 -4.56 15.79 15.21
CA ALA A 506 -3.71 14.67 15.60
C ALA A 506 -3.48 13.61 14.52
N SER A 507 -4.38 13.51 13.52
CA SER A 507 -4.22 12.58 12.39
C SER A 507 -3.03 12.92 11.48
N TYR A 508 -2.49 14.14 11.60
CA TYR A 508 -1.42 14.63 10.75
C TYR A 508 -0.30 15.30 11.54
N TYR A 509 -0.64 16.17 12.49
CA TYR A 509 0.32 17.01 13.20
C TYR A 509 0.87 16.29 14.44
N THR A 510 2.16 15.98 14.43
CA THR A 510 2.84 15.21 15.49
C THR A 510 4.11 15.88 16.00
N SER A 511 4.05 17.18 16.28
CA SER A 511 5.19 17.89 16.87
C SER A 511 5.36 17.54 18.35
N LYS A 512 6.32 16.66 18.66
CA LYS A 512 6.65 16.23 20.03
C LYS A 512 7.05 17.40 20.92
N SER A 513 7.78 18.38 20.39
CA SER A 513 8.19 19.57 21.16
C SER A 513 7.01 20.42 21.61
N VAL A 514 5.98 20.54 20.76
CA VAL A 514 4.75 21.25 21.08
C VAL A 514 3.89 20.46 22.06
N TYR A 515 3.79 19.15 21.88
CA TYR A 515 3.08 18.27 22.82
C TYR A 515 3.62 18.41 24.24
N ASN A 516 4.94 18.30 24.41
CA ASN A 516 5.59 18.43 25.71
C ASN A 516 5.31 19.79 26.37
N LYS A 517 5.31 20.88 25.59
CA LYS A 517 5.00 22.22 26.13
C LYS A 517 3.55 22.37 26.57
N ILE A 518 2.60 21.73 25.89
CA ILE A 518 1.19 21.72 26.31
C ILE A 518 1.06 20.96 27.65
N GLU A 519 1.71 19.80 27.74
CA GLU A 519 1.71 18.98 28.96
C GLU A 519 2.36 19.70 30.15
N GLU A 520 3.53 20.31 29.95
CA GLU A 520 4.20 21.14 30.96
C GLU A 520 3.30 22.28 31.46
N LEU A 521 2.62 22.97 30.53
CA LEU A 521 1.74 24.08 30.87
C LEU A 521 0.48 23.61 31.63
N GLU A 522 -0.08 22.46 31.26
CA GLU A 522 -1.20 21.84 31.97
C GLU A 522 -0.80 21.41 33.39
N ILE A 523 0.35 20.76 33.56
CA ILE A 523 0.87 20.40 34.89
C ILE A 523 1.04 21.65 35.74
N LYS A 524 1.63 22.72 35.18
CA LYS A 524 1.79 24.00 35.87
C LYS A 524 0.46 24.59 36.30
N LEU A 525 -0.54 24.61 35.42
CA LEU A 525 -1.88 25.12 35.72
C LEU A 525 -2.56 24.30 36.83
N ASN A 526 -2.53 22.97 36.73
CA ASN A 526 -3.12 22.06 37.71
C ASN A 526 -2.46 22.19 39.10
N CYS A 527 -1.14 22.33 39.16
CA CYS A 527 -0.43 22.57 40.42
C CYS A 527 -0.86 23.90 41.07
N LEU A 528 -0.96 24.99 40.29
CA LEU A 528 -1.40 26.29 40.80
C LEU A 528 -2.85 26.25 41.31
N VAL A 529 -3.76 25.62 40.56
CA VAL A 529 -5.16 25.44 40.99
C VAL A 529 -5.23 24.59 42.26
N SER A 530 -4.46 23.50 42.35
CA SER A 530 -4.40 22.67 43.55
C SER A 530 -3.87 23.42 44.76
N ASP A 531 -2.81 24.21 44.61
CA ASP A 531 -2.25 25.05 45.67
C ASP A 531 -3.25 26.09 46.18
N ILE A 532 -4.04 26.70 45.27
CA ILE A 532 -5.13 27.63 45.64
C ILE A 532 -6.20 26.87 46.43
N LEU A 533 -6.65 25.71 45.95
CA LEU A 533 -7.65 24.88 46.62
C LEU A 533 -7.19 24.39 48.00
N GLN A 534 -5.89 24.17 48.20
CA GLN A 534 -5.33 23.79 49.51
C GLN A 534 -5.19 24.98 50.47
N ARG A 535 -4.86 26.18 49.96
CA ARG A 535 -4.69 27.39 50.78
C ARG A 535 -6.00 27.98 51.25
N TYR A 536 -7.07 27.82 50.46
CA TYR A 536 -8.38 28.36 50.77
C TYR A 536 -9.33 27.23 51.14
N ASP A 537 -9.76 27.19 52.40
CA ASP A 537 -10.79 26.27 52.85
C ASP A 537 -12.15 26.72 52.31
N PHE A 538 -12.57 26.11 51.21
CA PHE A 538 -13.86 26.35 50.58
C PHE A 538 -15.02 25.60 51.25
N SER A 539 -14.79 24.86 52.34
CA SER A 539 -15.87 24.16 53.04
C SER A 539 -16.94 25.11 53.61
N ASP A 540 -16.58 26.37 53.85
CA ASP A 540 -17.49 27.45 54.27
C ASP A 540 -17.98 28.36 53.11
N ILE A 541 -17.69 28.06 51.84
CA ILE A 541 -18.09 28.95 50.72
C ILE A 541 -19.61 29.11 50.60
N ASN A 542 -20.38 28.12 51.07
CA ASN A 542 -21.84 28.20 51.17
C ASN A 542 -22.31 29.13 52.30
N ASN A 543 -21.48 29.36 53.31
CA ASN A 543 -21.71 30.31 54.41
C ASN A 543 -21.23 31.74 54.08
N TYR A 544 -20.38 31.93 53.06
CA TYR A 544 -19.94 33.26 52.58
C TYR A 544 -21.09 34.16 52.13
N SER A 545 -22.16 33.59 51.54
CA SER A 545 -23.36 34.35 51.17
C SER A 545 -24.15 34.86 52.40
N LYS A 546 -24.02 34.16 53.53
CA LYS A 546 -24.73 34.47 54.79
C LYS A 546 -23.97 35.44 55.68
N ASN A 547 -22.63 35.39 55.68
CA ASN A 547 -21.74 36.29 56.41
C ASN A 547 -20.54 36.68 55.54
N PRO A 548 -20.69 37.61 54.58
CA PRO A 548 -19.58 38.01 53.75
C PRO A 548 -18.49 38.65 54.63
N PRO A 549 -17.21 38.22 54.52
CA PRO A 549 -16.15 38.76 55.34
C PRO A 549 -15.97 40.25 55.02
N LYS A 550 -16.33 41.09 55.99
CA LYS A 550 -16.29 42.56 55.86
C LYS A 550 -14.90 43.04 55.46
N ASP A 551 -13.85 42.34 55.89
CA ASP A 551 -12.47 42.69 55.60
C ASP A 551 -12.09 42.48 54.13
N LEU A 552 -12.63 41.45 53.47
CA LEU A 552 -12.38 41.17 52.05
C LEU A 552 -13.06 42.21 51.15
N ILE A 553 -14.29 42.61 51.49
CA ILE A 553 -15.01 43.71 50.81
C ILE A 553 -14.31 45.05 51.04
N THR A 554 -13.70 45.26 52.20
CA THR A 554 -12.96 46.50 52.51
C THR A 554 -11.62 46.55 51.77
N GLN A 555 -10.97 45.41 51.55
CA GLN A 555 -9.75 45.30 50.74
C GLN A 555 -10.02 45.42 49.24
N LEU A 556 -11.11 44.85 48.72
CA LEU A 556 -11.52 44.98 47.31
C LEU A 556 -12.07 46.38 46.94
N LYS A 557 -12.36 47.23 47.93
CA LYS A 557 -12.82 48.62 47.73
C LYS A 557 -11.69 49.65 47.72
N LYS A 558 -10.47 49.25 48.07
CA LYS A 558 -9.26 50.05 47.84
C LYS A 558 -8.69 49.70 46.48
#